data_AF-A0A636GG28-F1
#
_entry.id   AF-A0A636GG28-F1
#
_cell.length_a   1.000
_cell.length_b   1.000
_cell.length_c   1.000
_cell.angle_alpha   90.00
_cell.angle_beta   90.00
_cell.angle_gamma   90.00
#
_symmetry.space_group_name_H-M   'P 1'
#
loop_
_entity.id
_entity.type
_entity.pdbx_description
1 polymer ?
#
loop_
_entity_poly.entity_id
_entity_poly.type
_entity_poly.pdbx_seq_one_letter_code
_entity_poly.pdbx_strand_id
1 'polypeptide(L)'
;DKEAVSRLPPLQAGQTCRVQGAEEKRLQTKPPVPYNDGTLIAAMTNAASFVADEALKKVLKENAGIGTEATRAGIIDTLVKRGFLVREKKALHSTPTGRDLISALPSALTSPGLTALWEQLLDEVAAGRVSLEDFMAKQNAWVVQLVCQGKSQPLAMQSPPGPPCPECGGRTVQRQGKNGVFFGCVNYPSCRGISGNGGLIVKIPKGLKVNLR
;
A
#
# COMPACT_ATOMS: atom_id res chain seq x y z
N ASP A 1 -27.03 1.14 -20.39
CA ASP A 1 -28.39 1.46 -19.92
C ASP A 1 -28.55 2.96 -19.76
N LYS A 2 -29.38 3.56 -20.63
CA LYS A 2 -29.71 4.98 -20.58
C LYS A 2 -30.88 5.13 -19.60
N GLU A 3 -30.67 5.83 -18.49
CA GLU A 3 -31.77 6.23 -17.62
C GLU A 3 -32.77 7.07 -18.42
N ALA A 4 -34.01 6.58 -18.50
CA ALA A 4 -35.11 7.30 -19.11
C ALA A 4 -35.40 8.52 -18.22
N VAL A 5 -35.01 9.70 -18.68
CA VAL A 5 -35.35 10.97 -18.01
C VAL A 5 -36.86 11.13 -18.08
N SER A 6 -37.57 10.75 -17.02
CA SER A 6 -39.01 10.98 -16.92
C SER A 6 -39.25 12.48 -16.85
N ARG A 7 -39.95 13.05 -17.83
CA ARG A 7 -40.35 14.46 -17.80
C ARG A 7 -41.32 14.66 -16.63
N LEU A 8 -40.89 15.42 -15.64
CA LEU A 8 -41.74 15.82 -14.52
C LEU A 8 -42.75 16.87 -15.01
N PRO A 9 -44.01 16.84 -14.54
CA PRO A 9 -45.02 17.84 -14.91
C PRO A 9 -44.67 19.23 -14.34
N PRO A 10 -45.04 20.32 -15.02
CA PRO A 10 -44.87 21.67 -14.48
C PRO A 10 -45.76 21.86 -13.25
N LEU A 11 -45.18 22.29 -12.13
CA LEU A 11 -45.86 22.58 -10.87
C LEU A 11 -45.56 24.00 -10.40
N GLN A 12 -46.49 24.61 -9.65
CA GLN A 12 -46.32 25.94 -9.05
C GLN A 12 -46.05 25.85 -7.55
N ALA A 13 -45.27 26.78 -7.00
CA ALA A 13 -45.03 26.87 -5.56
C ALA A 13 -46.36 27.09 -4.82
N GLY A 14 -46.67 26.21 -3.86
CA GLY A 14 -47.94 26.22 -3.13
C GLY A 14 -49.05 25.34 -3.72
N GLN A 15 -48.81 24.69 -4.88
CA GLN A 15 -49.76 23.75 -5.47
C GLN A 15 -49.94 22.49 -4.61
N THR A 16 -51.16 22.22 -4.17
CA THR A 16 -51.49 21.02 -3.41
C THR A 16 -51.51 19.80 -4.33
N CYS A 17 -50.64 18.82 -4.06
CA CYS A 17 -50.56 17.56 -4.81
C CYS A 17 -51.12 16.41 -3.99
N ARG A 18 -51.89 15.52 -4.63
CA ARG A 18 -52.42 14.31 -3.99
C ARG A 18 -51.35 13.22 -3.98
N VAL A 19 -50.95 12.77 -2.79
CA VAL A 19 -50.07 11.61 -2.64
C VAL A 19 -50.81 10.34 -3.06
N GLN A 20 -50.31 9.66 -4.10
CA GLN A 20 -50.92 8.44 -4.62
C GLN A 20 -50.53 7.19 -3.81
N GLY A 21 -49.38 7.23 -3.12
CA GLY A 21 -48.90 6.16 -2.26
C GLY A 21 -47.61 6.57 -1.55
N ALA A 22 -47.29 5.85 -0.47
CA ALA A 22 -46.01 5.94 0.22
C ALA A 22 -45.42 4.54 0.35
N GLU A 23 -44.13 4.40 0.03
CA GLU A 23 -43.40 3.15 0.12
C GLU A 23 -42.26 3.32 1.14
N GLU A 24 -42.25 2.49 2.19
CA GLU A 24 -41.13 2.44 3.14
C GLU A 24 -39.97 1.65 2.52
N LYS A 25 -38.94 2.35 2.04
CA LYS A 25 -37.72 1.71 1.55
C LYS A 25 -36.75 1.49 2.71
N ARG A 26 -36.67 0.25 3.19
CA ARG A 26 -35.62 -0.18 4.11
C ARG A 26 -34.32 -0.38 3.34
N LEU A 27 -33.36 0.49 3.62
CA LEU A 27 -32.04 0.49 2.98
C LEU A 27 -30.95 0.19 4.00
N GLN A 28 -29.84 -0.38 3.52
CA GLN A 28 -28.64 -0.64 4.31
C GLN A 28 -27.44 0.04 3.65
N THR A 29 -26.55 0.62 4.46
CA THR A 29 -25.30 1.18 3.97
C THR A 29 -24.39 0.06 3.45
N LYS A 30 -23.68 0.36 2.37
CA LYS A 30 -22.70 -0.57 1.80
C LYS A 30 -21.29 -0.11 2.23
N PRO A 31 -20.36 -1.05 2.47
CA PRO A 31 -18.97 -0.68 2.72
C PRO A 31 -18.39 0.04 1.48
N PRO A 32 -17.36 0.87 1.66
CA PRO A 32 -16.66 1.51 0.56
C PRO A 32 -16.17 0.48 -0.45
N VAL A 33 -16.29 0.81 -1.74
CA VAL A 33 -15.79 -0.04 -2.82
C VAL A 33 -14.26 0.00 -2.79
N PRO A 34 -13.58 -1.15 -2.88
CA PRO A 34 -12.12 -1.18 -2.99
C PRO A 34 -11.62 -0.38 -4.20
N TYR A 35 -10.41 0.17 -4.09
CA TYR A 35 -9.76 0.82 -5.23
C TYR A 35 -9.47 -0.19 -6.35
N ASN A 36 -9.56 0.24 -7.59
CA ASN A 36 -8.86 -0.31 -8.75
C ASN A 36 -7.77 0.68 -9.22
N ASP A 37 -6.95 0.31 -10.19
CA ASP A 37 -5.85 1.17 -10.70
C ASP A 37 -6.34 2.59 -11.05
N GLY A 38 -7.45 2.72 -11.80
CA GLY A 38 -7.98 4.02 -12.20
C GLY A 38 -8.50 4.86 -11.03
N THR A 39 -9.24 4.26 -10.10
CA THR A 39 -9.75 4.97 -8.92
C THR A 39 -8.63 5.32 -7.93
N LEU A 40 -7.56 4.52 -7.86
CA LEU A 40 -6.40 4.85 -7.04
C LEU A 40 -5.61 5.99 -7.67
N ILE A 41 -5.42 6.00 -8.99
CA ILE A 41 -4.84 7.14 -9.72
C ILE A 41 -5.66 8.41 -9.47
N ALA A 42 -6.99 8.31 -9.56
CA ALA A 42 -7.88 9.44 -9.25
C ALA A 42 -7.74 9.91 -7.80
N ALA A 43 -7.60 9.00 -6.83
CA ALA A 43 -7.34 9.33 -5.44
C ALA A 43 -5.95 10.00 -5.25
N MET A 44 -4.93 9.55 -5.99
CA MET A 44 -3.60 10.19 -6.00
C MET A 44 -3.67 11.61 -6.56
N THR A 45 -4.44 11.84 -7.63
CA THR A 45 -4.69 13.19 -8.17
C THR A 45 -5.43 14.07 -7.15
N ASN A 46 -6.41 13.51 -6.45
CA ASN A 46 -7.22 14.20 -5.46
C ASN A 46 -6.73 13.98 -4.01
N ALA A 47 -5.41 13.89 -3.83
CA ALA A 47 -4.80 13.61 -2.53
C ALA A 47 -5.19 14.66 -1.46
N ALA A 48 -5.50 15.89 -1.88
CA ALA A 48 -5.99 16.96 -1.01
C ALA A 48 -7.24 16.56 -0.20
N SER A 49 -8.11 15.70 -0.74
CA SER A 49 -9.31 15.24 -0.01
C SER A 49 -9.00 14.40 1.24
N PHE A 50 -7.76 13.91 1.37
CA PHE A 50 -7.31 13.07 2.49
C PHE A 50 -6.46 13.83 3.51
N VAL A 51 -6.29 15.15 3.34
CA VAL A 51 -5.57 16.01 4.30
C VAL A 51 -6.58 16.87 5.05
N ALA A 52 -6.38 17.12 6.34
CA ALA A 52 -7.26 17.99 7.11
C ALA A 52 -6.88 19.48 7.00
N ASP A 53 -5.58 19.77 7.01
CA ASP A 53 -5.01 21.12 6.95
C ASP A 53 -5.32 21.83 5.62
N GLU A 54 -5.97 22.99 5.69
CA GLU A 54 -6.39 23.77 4.52
C GLU A 54 -5.22 24.35 3.71
N ALA A 55 -4.10 24.70 4.36
CA ALA A 55 -2.92 25.19 3.66
C ALA A 55 -2.29 24.06 2.82
N LEU A 56 -2.14 22.87 3.41
CA LEU A 56 -1.61 21.71 2.69
C LEU A 56 -2.56 21.22 1.59
N LYS A 57 -3.88 21.31 1.79
CA LYS A 57 -4.87 21.04 0.73
C LYS A 57 -4.67 21.93 -0.48
N LYS A 58 -4.40 23.22 -0.26
CA LYS A 58 -4.19 24.19 -1.34
C LYS A 58 -2.99 23.79 -2.19
N VAL A 59 -1.85 23.52 -1.55
CA VAL A 59 -0.63 23.08 -2.25
C VAL A 59 -0.86 21.79 -3.04
N LEU A 60 -1.54 20.79 -2.45
CA LEU A 60 -1.85 19.55 -3.18
C LEU A 60 -2.78 19.77 -4.38
N LYS A 61 -3.72 20.72 -4.31
CA LYS A 61 -4.59 21.03 -5.46
C LYS A 61 -3.81 21.72 -6.57
N GLU A 62 -2.92 22.64 -6.22
CA GLU A 62 -2.06 23.37 -7.17
C GLU A 62 -1.08 22.42 -7.88
N ASN A 63 -0.53 21.43 -7.15
CA ASN A 63 0.43 20.46 -7.69
C ASN A 63 -0.21 19.16 -8.23
N ALA A 64 -1.51 19.18 -8.48
CA ALA A 64 -2.27 18.05 -9.03
C ALA A 64 -2.18 16.74 -8.20
N GLY A 65 -2.01 16.83 -6.89
CA GLY A 65 -2.01 15.71 -5.95
C GLY A 65 -0.62 15.14 -5.66
N ILE A 66 -0.52 13.83 -5.50
CA ILE A 66 0.75 13.13 -5.30
C ILE A 66 1.23 12.46 -6.58
N GLY A 67 2.50 12.73 -6.92
CA GLY A 67 3.13 12.28 -8.16
C GLY A 67 2.55 12.97 -9.40
N THR A 68 3.25 12.84 -10.51
CA THR A 68 2.84 13.35 -11.83
C THR A 68 2.08 12.31 -12.62
N GLU A 69 1.33 12.72 -13.66
CA GLU A 69 0.59 11.80 -14.53
C GLU A 69 1.47 10.65 -15.05
N ALA A 70 2.72 10.94 -15.42
CA ALA A 70 3.68 9.96 -15.92
C ALA A 70 4.17 8.93 -14.87
N THR A 71 4.06 9.23 -13.58
CA THR A 71 4.67 8.41 -12.52
C THR A 71 3.67 7.54 -11.76
N ARG A 72 2.37 7.91 -11.73
CA ARG A 72 1.36 7.23 -10.90
C ARG A 72 1.19 5.74 -11.23
N ALA A 73 1.04 5.40 -12.50
CA ALA A 73 0.90 4.01 -12.92
C ALA A 73 2.13 3.16 -12.54
N GLY A 74 3.34 3.70 -12.78
CA GLY A 74 4.59 3.01 -12.45
C GLY A 74 4.80 2.80 -10.94
N ILE A 75 4.32 3.72 -10.10
CA ILE A 75 4.35 3.55 -8.64
C ILE A 75 3.42 2.42 -8.20
N ILE A 76 2.19 2.36 -8.74
CA ILE A 76 1.25 1.27 -8.44
C ILE A 76 1.85 -0.09 -8.83
N ASP A 77 2.45 -0.19 -10.02
CA ASP A 77 3.12 -1.41 -10.45
C ASP A 77 4.31 -1.78 -9.56
N THR A 78 5.05 -0.79 -9.06
CA THR A 78 6.14 -1.02 -8.12
C THR A 78 5.62 -1.58 -6.79
N LEU A 79 4.50 -1.05 -6.27
CA LEU A 79 3.88 -1.54 -5.04
C LEU A 79 3.36 -2.98 -5.18
N VAL A 80 2.80 -3.32 -6.35
CA VAL A 80 2.37 -4.69 -6.66
C VAL A 80 3.58 -5.62 -6.79
N LYS A 81 4.61 -5.21 -7.55
CA LYS A 81 5.84 -6.01 -7.74
C LYS A 81 6.58 -6.28 -6.43
N ARG A 82 6.56 -5.33 -5.49
CA ARG A 82 7.14 -5.50 -4.13
C ARG A 82 6.26 -6.31 -3.19
N GLY A 83 5.05 -6.69 -3.60
CA GLY A 83 4.13 -7.51 -2.81
C GLY A 83 3.43 -6.74 -1.68
N PHE A 84 3.33 -5.41 -1.77
CA PHE A 84 2.55 -4.58 -0.83
C PHE A 84 1.07 -4.48 -1.22
N LEU A 85 0.80 -4.58 -2.52
CA LEU A 85 -0.54 -4.62 -3.09
C LEU A 85 -0.72 -5.91 -3.93
N VAL A 86 -1.96 -6.37 -4.02
CA VAL A 86 -2.36 -7.47 -4.92
C VAL A 86 -3.56 -7.03 -5.75
N ARG A 87 -3.58 -7.45 -7.02
CA ARG A 87 -4.71 -7.28 -7.93
C ARG A 87 -5.59 -8.52 -7.84
N GLU A 88 -6.75 -8.40 -7.18
CA GLU A 88 -7.78 -9.45 -7.14
C GLU A 88 -8.91 -9.07 -8.10
N LYS A 89 -8.99 -9.78 -9.23
CA LYS A 89 -9.86 -9.43 -10.37
C LYS A 89 -9.56 -8.01 -10.89
N LYS A 90 -10.35 -7.02 -10.48
CA LYS A 90 -10.19 -5.60 -10.82
C LYS A 90 -9.90 -4.73 -9.59
N ALA A 91 -9.92 -5.30 -8.39
CA ALA A 91 -9.71 -4.57 -7.14
C ALA A 91 -8.26 -4.70 -6.68
N LEU A 92 -7.74 -3.63 -6.09
CA LEU A 92 -6.47 -3.53 -5.42
C LEU A 92 -6.69 -3.71 -3.92
N HIS A 93 -6.00 -4.68 -3.35
CA HIS A 93 -6.02 -4.96 -1.92
C HIS A 93 -4.62 -4.84 -1.34
N SER A 94 -4.51 -4.30 -0.13
CA SER A 94 -3.26 -4.33 0.61
C SER A 94 -2.96 -5.77 1.07
N THR A 95 -1.68 -6.15 1.00
CA THR A 95 -1.24 -7.43 1.57
C THR A 95 -0.98 -7.28 3.07
N PRO A 96 -0.88 -8.39 3.83
CA PRO A 96 -0.44 -8.35 5.22
C PRO A 96 0.90 -7.60 5.36
N THR A 97 1.88 -7.90 4.51
CA THR A 97 3.18 -7.22 4.47
C THR A 97 3.05 -5.71 4.23
N GLY A 98 2.15 -5.29 3.33
CA GLY A 98 1.89 -3.86 3.09
C GLY A 98 1.31 -3.16 4.32
N ARG A 99 0.38 -3.80 5.03
CA ARG A 99 -0.20 -3.27 6.28
C ARG A 99 0.82 -3.21 7.40
N ASP A 100 1.61 -4.26 7.57
CA ASP A 100 2.67 -4.30 8.59
C ASP A 100 3.69 -3.18 8.37
N LEU A 101 4.11 -2.96 7.12
CA LEU A 101 5.00 -1.86 6.77
C LEU A 101 4.38 -0.51 7.14
N ILE A 102 3.14 -0.24 6.72
CA ILE A 102 2.46 1.03 7.02
C ILE A 102 2.30 1.20 8.54
N SER A 103 1.99 0.13 9.28
CA SER A 103 1.85 0.18 10.74
C SER A 103 3.17 0.47 11.47
N ALA A 104 4.30 0.11 10.85
CA ALA A 104 5.62 0.38 11.40
C ALA A 104 6.11 1.81 11.10
N LEU A 105 5.56 2.49 10.11
CA LEU A 105 6.01 3.83 9.75
C LEU A 105 5.32 4.90 10.61
N PRO A 106 6.03 5.99 10.98
CA PRO A 106 5.41 7.17 11.57
C PRO A 106 4.32 7.75 10.67
N SER A 107 3.24 8.26 11.27
CA SER A 107 2.10 8.85 10.54
C SER A 107 2.49 9.97 9.57
N ALA A 108 3.57 10.68 9.89
CA ALA A 108 4.14 11.71 9.01
C ALA A 108 4.57 11.15 7.65
N LEU A 109 5.14 9.93 7.59
CA LEU A 109 5.61 9.32 6.34
C LEU A 109 4.48 8.70 5.52
N THR A 110 3.35 8.38 6.14
CA THR A 110 2.19 7.77 5.48
C THR A 110 1.14 8.80 5.05
N SER A 111 1.33 10.06 5.40
CA SER A 111 0.41 11.16 5.09
C SER A 111 0.76 11.85 3.77
N PRO A 112 -0.20 12.08 2.86
CA PRO A 112 0.04 12.87 1.66
C PRO A 112 0.36 14.35 1.97
N GLY A 113 0.05 14.83 3.18
CA GLY A 113 0.37 16.18 3.62
C GLY A 113 1.87 16.45 3.69
N LEU A 114 2.69 15.41 3.96
CA LEU A 114 4.13 15.57 3.92
C LEU A 114 4.63 15.88 2.51
N THR A 115 4.08 15.23 1.47
CA THR A 115 4.41 15.56 0.08
C THR A 115 4.09 17.03 -0.24
N ALA A 116 2.95 17.53 0.24
CA ALA A 116 2.59 18.95 0.10
C ALA A 116 3.63 19.89 0.72
N LEU A 117 4.08 19.57 1.94
CA LEU A 117 5.10 20.34 2.64
C LEU A 117 6.43 20.34 1.86
N TRP A 118 6.80 19.21 1.26
CA TRP A 118 8.02 19.11 0.46
C TRP A 118 7.95 19.99 -0.79
N GLU A 119 6.85 19.96 -1.53
CA GLU A 119 6.67 20.84 -2.70
C GLU A 119 6.77 22.32 -2.30
N GLN A 120 6.12 22.72 -1.20
CA GLN A 120 6.22 24.10 -0.70
C GLN A 120 7.67 24.50 -0.37
N LEU A 121 8.43 23.62 0.29
CA LEU A 121 9.83 23.89 0.61
C LEU A 121 10.70 23.98 -0.66
N LEU A 122 10.42 23.15 -1.67
CA LEU A 122 11.12 23.22 -2.96
C LEU A 122 10.80 24.54 -3.69
N ASP A 123 9.56 25.02 -3.63
CA ASP A 123 9.17 26.33 -4.18
C ASP A 123 9.87 27.48 -3.45
N GLU A 124 10.02 27.40 -2.13
CA GLU A 124 10.78 28.40 -1.35
C GLU A 124 12.26 28.44 -1.73
N VAL A 125 12.85 27.28 -2.02
CA VAL A 125 14.23 27.19 -2.53
C VAL A 125 14.32 27.77 -3.95
N ALA A 126 13.38 27.43 -4.84
CA ALA A 126 13.33 27.96 -6.20
C ALA A 126 13.13 29.49 -6.22
N ALA A 127 12.38 30.04 -5.27
CA ALA A 127 12.18 31.47 -5.08
C ALA A 127 13.36 32.18 -4.39
N GLY A 128 14.40 31.45 -3.98
CA GLY A 128 15.57 32.00 -3.27
C GLY A 128 15.27 32.47 -1.84
N ARG A 129 14.13 32.08 -1.26
CA ARG A 129 13.76 32.41 0.13
C ARG A 129 14.47 31.52 1.16
N VAL A 130 14.82 30.30 0.76
CA VAL A 130 15.59 29.34 1.55
C VAL A 130 16.79 28.91 0.73
N SER A 131 17.98 28.89 1.32
CA SER A 131 19.17 28.41 0.62
C SER A 131 19.09 26.88 0.43
N LEU A 132 19.67 26.38 -0.66
CA LEU A 132 19.77 24.94 -0.89
C LEU A 132 20.55 24.25 0.25
N GLU A 133 21.56 24.92 0.79
CA GLU A 133 22.36 24.41 1.91
C GLU A 133 21.50 24.22 3.18
N ASP A 134 20.72 25.23 3.56
CA ASP A 134 19.84 25.16 4.72
C ASP A 134 18.75 24.10 4.53
N PHE A 135 18.20 23.98 3.32
CA PHE A 135 17.23 22.94 2.99
C PHE A 135 17.84 21.55 3.19
N MET A 136 19.01 21.29 2.60
CA MET A 136 19.69 20.00 2.69
C MET A 136 20.10 19.67 4.14
N ALA A 137 20.55 20.65 4.91
CA ALA A 137 20.89 20.48 6.32
C ALA A 137 19.66 20.02 7.14
N LYS A 138 18.51 20.66 6.94
CA LYS A 138 17.25 20.28 7.60
C LYS A 138 16.79 18.88 7.21
N GLN A 139 16.85 18.53 5.91
CA GLN A 139 16.45 17.20 5.45
C GLN A 139 17.36 16.10 6.02
N ASN A 140 18.68 16.34 6.05
CA ASN A 140 19.64 15.39 6.63
C ASN A 140 19.38 15.17 8.13
N ALA A 141 19.17 16.24 8.89
CA ALA A 141 18.85 16.13 10.32
C ALA A 141 17.57 15.32 10.54
N TRP A 142 16.54 15.55 9.74
CA TRP A 142 15.28 14.84 9.84
C TRP A 142 15.40 13.35 9.47
N VAL A 143 16.12 13.01 8.40
CA VAL A 143 16.39 11.62 8.01
C VAL A 143 17.17 10.89 9.10
N VAL A 144 18.19 11.52 9.68
CA VAL A 144 18.96 10.93 10.79
C VAL A 144 18.05 10.64 11.98
N GLN A 145 17.16 11.56 12.33
CA GLN A 145 16.18 11.34 13.40
C GLN A 145 15.25 10.15 13.09
N LEU A 146 14.71 10.07 11.88
CA LEU A 146 13.84 8.96 11.46
C LEU A 146 14.56 7.61 11.51
N VAL A 147 15.82 7.56 11.08
CA VAL A 147 16.64 6.33 11.13
C VAL A 147 16.92 5.94 12.58
N CYS A 148 17.25 6.90 13.44
CA CYS A 148 17.45 6.63 14.87
C CYS A 148 16.17 6.08 15.53
N GLN A 149 15.01 6.64 15.20
CA GLN A 149 13.72 6.15 15.67
C GLN A 149 13.41 4.74 15.14
N GLY A 150 13.66 4.48 13.86
CA GLY A 150 13.43 3.17 13.24
C GLY A 150 14.30 2.06 13.83
N LYS A 151 15.51 2.37 14.30
CA LYS A 151 16.40 1.40 14.96
C LYS A 151 15.86 0.88 16.29
N SER A 152 15.12 1.70 17.03
CA SER A 152 14.56 1.34 18.34
C SER A 152 13.13 0.80 18.26
N GLN A 153 12.52 0.80 17.07
CA GLN A 153 11.13 0.39 16.89
C GLN A 153 11.02 -1.13 16.66
N PRO A 154 10.26 -1.86 17.50
CA PRO A 154 10.00 -3.26 17.26
C PRO A 154 9.11 -3.44 16.03
N LEU A 155 9.62 -4.12 15.00
CA LEU A 155 8.85 -4.49 13.82
C LEU A 155 8.06 -5.76 14.10
N ALA A 156 6.76 -5.65 14.29
CA ALA A 156 5.84 -6.78 14.36
C ALA A 156 5.42 -7.23 12.95
N MET A 157 6.37 -7.70 12.14
CA MET A 157 6.04 -8.28 10.84
C MET A 157 5.45 -9.68 11.03
N GLN A 158 4.20 -9.87 10.63
CA GLN A 158 3.53 -11.17 10.66
C GLN A 158 3.97 -11.98 9.43
N SER A 159 5.16 -12.59 9.50
CA SER A 159 5.47 -13.69 8.59
C SER A 159 4.63 -14.90 9.01
N PRO A 160 3.94 -15.59 8.08
CA PRO A 160 3.28 -16.86 8.41
C PRO A 160 4.33 -17.80 9.02
N PRO A 161 4.08 -18.35 10.21
CA PRO A 161 5.08 -19.14 10.92
C PRO A 161 5.45 -20.36 10.07
N GLY A 162 6.72 -20.45 9.68
CA GLY A 162 7.28 -21.65 9.08
C GLY A 162 7.47 -22.76 10.12
N PRO A 163 7.61 -24.02 9.68
CA PRO A 163 7.97 -25.12 10.57
C PRO A 163 9.27 -24.82 11.34
N PRO A 164 9.43 -25.31 12.58
CA PRO A 164 10.64 -25.05 13.36
C PRO A 164 11.89 -25.50 12.60
N CYS A 165 12.99 -24.77 12.81
CA CYS A 165 14.27 -25.07 12.18
C CYS A 165 14.80 -26.43 12.69
N PRO A 166 15.19 -27.37 11.82
CA PRO A 166 15.68 -28.68 12.25
C PRO A 166 17.03 -28.63 12.96
N GLU A 167 17.81 -27.55 12.79
CA GLU A 167 19.13 -27.42 13.40
C GLU A 167 19.12 -26.73 14.76
N CYS A 168 18.26 -25.72 14.96
CA CYS A 168 18.27 -24.92 16.20
C CYS A 168 16.90 -24.79 16.89
N GLY A 169 15.84 -25.38 16.33
CA GLY A 169 14.47 -25.21 16.82
C GLY A 169 13.89 -23.79 16.63
N GLY A 170 14.68 -22.85 16.10
CA GLY A 170 14.27 -21.46 15.90
C GLY A 170 13.22 -21.30 14.78
N ARG A 171 12.70 -20.07 14.66
CA ARG A 171 11.73 -19.72 13.60
C ARG A 171 12.36 -19.84 12.22
N THR A 172 11.60 -20.35 11.25
CA THR A 172 11.96 -20.32 9.84
C THR A 172 11.05 -19.37 9.07
N VAL A 173 11.59 -18.79 8.01
CA VAL A 173 10.88 -17.87 7.11
C VAL A 173 10.93 -18.38 5.70
N GLN A 174 9.85 -18.18 4.96
CA GLN A 174 9.74 -18.56 3.55
C GLN A 174 10.68 -17.68 2.69
N ARG A 175 11.58 -18.31 1.92
CA ARG A 175 12.55 -17.66 1.05
C ARG A 175 12.43 -18.22 -0.37
N GLN A 176 12.66 -17.40 -1.39
CA GLN A 176 12.76 -17.86 -2.78
C GLN A 176 14.21 -18.24 -3.09
N GLY A 177 14.41 -19.46 -3.60
CA GLY A 177 15.69 -19.94 -4.13
C GLY A 177 15.58 -20.29 -5.61
N LYS A 178 16.70 -20.67 -6.22
CA LYS A 178 16.76 -21.11 -7.63
C LYS A 178 15.82 -22.30 -7.94
N ASN A 179 15.52 -23.12 -6.93
CA ASN A 179 14.73 -24.34 -7.05
C ASN A 179 13.30 -24.20 -6.48
N GLY A 180 12.80 -22.96 -6.35
CA GLY A 180 11.49 -22.70 -5.75
C GLY A 180 11.59 -22.22 -4.31
N VAL A 181 10.45 -22.27 -3.63
CA VAL A 181 10.28 -21.68 -2.31
C VAL A 181 10.69 -22.67 -1.21
N PHE A 182 11.49 -22.22 -0.23
CA PHE A 182 11.95 -23.04 0.91
C PHE A 182 11.85 -22.26 2.22
N PHE A 183 11.79 -22.93 3.36
CA PHE A 183 11.82 -22.26 4.66
C PHE A 183 13.23 -22.29 5.23
N GLY A 184 13.87 -21.12 5.36
CA GLY A 184 15.22 -20.99 5.91
C GLY A 184 15.19 -20.41 7.34
N CYS A 185 16.13 -20.82 8.18
CA CYS A 185 16.26 -20.27 9.53
C CYS A 185 16.42 -18.73 9.52
N VAL A 186 15.78 -18.04 10.47
CA VAL A 186 15.96 -16.59 10.67
C VAL A 186 17.40 -16.25 11.06
N ASN A 187 18.10 -17.14 11.78
CA ASN A 187 19.45 -16.92 12.29
C ASN A 187 20.55 -17.13 11.22
N TYR A 188 20.23 -17.29 9.94
CA TYR A 188 21.26 -17.36 8.88
C TYR A 188 22.12 -16.07 8.85
N PRO A 189 23.46 -16.14 8.75
CA PRO A 189 24.29 -17.30 8.42
C PRO A 189 24.74 -18.18 9.59
N SER A 190 24.43 -17.80 10.84
CA SER A 190 24.82 -18.56 12.04
C SER A 190 24.11 -19.91 12.18
N CYS A 191 22.93 -20.06 11.57
CA CYS A 191 22.22 -21.33 11.41
C CYS A 191 21.80 -21.52 9.94
N ARG A 192 22.13 -22.67 9.35
CA ARG A 192 21.86 -22.97 7.93
C ARG A 192 20.69 -23.95 7.74
N GLY A 193 19.97 -24.28 8.79
CA GLY A 193 18.82 -25.18 8.73
C GLY A 193 17.73 -24.71 7.76
N ILE A 194 17.28 -25.65 6.93
CA ILE A 194 16.19 -25.48 5.96
C ILE A 194 15.10 -26.50 6.27
N SER A 195 13.85 -26.05 6.34
CA SER A 195 12.67 -26.90 6.54
C SER A 195 11.88 -27.02 5.22
N GLY A 196 11.56 -28.24 4.81
CA GLY A 196 10.66 -28.52 3.70
C GLY A 196 9.26 -28.84 4.22
N ASN A 197 8.22 -28.20 3.68
CA ASN A 197 6.85 -28.62 3.94
C ASN A 197 6.61 -29.97 3.26
N GLY A 198 6.48 -31.03 4.06
CA GLY A 198 5.73 -32.25 3.75
C GLY A 198 5.97 -32.90 2.38
N GLY A 199 7.05 -33.67 2.27
CA GLY A 199 7.28 -34.61 1.17
C GLY A 199 8.73 -35.07 1.21
N LEU A 200 8.95 -36.34 1.60
CA LEU A 200 10.27 -36.99 1.60
C LEU A 200 11.06 -36.61 0.35
N ILE A 201 12.07 -35.75 0.50
CA ILE A 201 13.15 -35.64 -0.47
C ILE A 201 13.97 -36.90 -0.26
N VAL A 202 13.58 -37.99 -0.93
CA VAL A 202 14.44 -39.15 -1.09
C VAL A 202 15.71 -38.63 -1.75
N LYS A 203 16.79 -38.56 -0.99
CA LYS A 203 18.13 -38.41 -1.55
C LYS A 203 18.31 -39.60 -2.48
N ILE A 204 18.14 -39.42 -3.80
CA ILE A 204 18.63 -40.39 -4.77
C ILE A 204 20.14 -40.21 -4.79
N PRO A 205 20.94 -41.18 -4.27
CA PRO A 205 22.38 -41.10 -4.42
C PRO A 205 22.71 -41.17 -5.91
N LYS A 206 23.56 -40.24 -6.38
CA LYS A 206 24.07 -40.24 -7.74
C LYS A 206 24.76 -41.58 -8.01
N GLY A 207 24.12 -42.49 -8.76
CA GLY A 207 24.75 -43.74 -9.17
C GLY A 207 23.84 -44.92 -9.53
N LEU A 208 22.53 -44.90 -9.27
CA LEU A 208 21.69 -46.07 -9.55
C LEU A 208 21.10 -46.03 -10.98
N LYS A 209 21.73 -46.75 -11.92
CA LYS A 209 21.12 -47.11 -13.20
C LYS A 209 20.12 -48.24 -12.97
N VAL A 210 18.82 -47.98 -13.14
CA VAL A 210 17.81 -49.04 -13.17
C VAL A 210 17.40 -49.25 -14.63
N ASN A 211 17.66 -50.45 -15.13
CA ASN A 211 17.38 -50.89 -16.48
C ASN A 211 15.91 -51.35 -16.54
N LEU A 212 15.08 -50.69 -17.34
CA LEU A 212 13.68 -51.06 -17.54
C LEU A 212 13.62 -52.16 -18.60
N ARG A 213 13.18 -53.36 -18.20
CA ARG A 213 12.44 -54.27 -19.07
C ARG A 213 10.96 -54.02 -18.87
#